data_AF-A0A2V8RMQ6-F1
#
_entry.id   AF-A0A2V8RMQ6-F1
#
_cell.length_a   1.000
_cell.length_b   1.000
_cell.length_c   1.000
_cell.angle_alpha   90.00
_cell.angle_beta   90.00
_cell.angle_gamma   90.00
#
_symmetry.space_group_name_H-M   'P 1'
#
loop_
_entity.id
_entity.type
_entity.pdbx_description
1 polymer ?
#
loop_
_entity_poly.entity_id
_entity_poly.type
_entity_poly.pdbx_seq_one_letter_code
_entity_poly.pdbx_strand_id
1 'polypeptide(L)'
;MEGKSSGKSGKWKAENRKAQIAIQAEKTAAEKLPALSKNQRSQTENRIKKLESEIADLEKQLVRLGTEMSDPKIAGDFDKLNSVTLRHAETDSKIKSLYAEWDTLTSQIEQ
;
A
#
# COMPACT_ATOMS: atom_id res chain seq x y z
N MET A 1 13.75 34.59 63.30
CA MET A 1 14.53 34.24 62.08
C MET A 1 13.60 33.54 61.12
N GLU A 2 13.24 34.22 60.02
CA GLU A 2 12.40 33.71 58.94
C GLU A 2 13.17 32.69 58.07
N GLY A 3 12.47 31.68 57.57
CA GLY A 3 12.96 30.75 56.55
C GLY A 3 11.80 30.11 55.81
N LYS A 4 11.39 30.74 54.70
CA LYS A 4 10.18 30.44 53.91
C LYS A 4 10.33 29.23 52.99
N SER A 5 9.22 28.48 52.94
CA SER A 5 8.54 27.97 51.73
C SER A 5 9.12 26.77 50.97
N SER A 6 8.50 25.64 51.29
CA SER A 6 8.23 24.47 50.44
C SER A 6 7.62 24.87 49.08
N GLY A 7 8.29 24.55 47.97
CA GLY A 7 7.82 24.94 46.62
C GLY A 7 8.05 23.91 45.49
N LYS A 8 8.53 22.68 45.79
CA LYS A 8 8.90 21.70 44.75
C LYS A 8 7.85 20.61 44.46
N SER A 9 6.84 20.42 45.32
CA SER A 9 5.89 19.30 45.21
C SER A 9 4.84 19.46 44.10
N GLY A 10 4.47 20.69 43.73
CA GLY A 10 3.45 20.97 42.71
C GLY A 10 3.97 20.94 41.27
N LYS A 11 5.23 21.34 41.04
CA LYS A 11 5.81 21.47 39.69
C LYS A 11 6.04 20.10 39.03
N TRP A 12 6.61 19.15 39.78
CA TRP A 12 6.87 17.79 39.26
C TRP A 12 5.60 17.05 38.83
N LYS A 13 4.48 17.21 39.56
CA LYS A 13 3.19 16.60 39.21
C LYS A 13 2.58 17.19 37.93
N ALA A 14 2.76 18.49 37.70
CA ALA A 14 2.25 19.17 36.52
C ALA A 14 3.08 18.83 35.26
N GLU A 15 4.40 18.74 35.39
CA GLU A 15 5.29 18.33 34.29
C GLU A 15 5.05 16.87 33.88
N ASN A 16 4.90 15.96 34.86
CA ASN A 16 4.61 14.56 34.58
C ASN A 16 3.22 14.37 33.92
N ARG A 17 2.22 15.17 34.32
CA ARG A 17 0.89 15.16 33.68
C ARG A 17 0.94 15.70 32.24
N LYS A 18 1.73 16.75 31.98
CA LYS A 18 1.95 17.25 30.61
C LYS A 18 2.63 16.23 29.72
N ALA A 19 3.64 15.52 30.23
CA ALA A 19 4.31 14.44 29.52
C ALA A 19 3.35 13.29 29.19
N GLN A 20 2.50 12.87 30.13
CA GLN A 20 1.50 11.83 29.88
C GLN A 20 0.43 12.27 28.86
N ILE A 21 0.00 13.54 28.88
CA ILE A 21 -0.93 14.07 27.88
C ILE A 21 -0.29 14.10 26.49
N ALA A 22 0.99 14.49 26.38
CA ALA A 22 1.70 14.49 25.10
C ALA A 22 1.87 13.08 24.54
N ILE A 23 2.25 12.11 25.38
CA ILE A 23 2.36 10.70 25.00
C ILE A 23 1.00 10.13 24.57
N GLN A 24 -0.08 10.48 25.27
CA GLN A 24 -1.44 10.03 24.91
C GLN A 24 -1.97 10.71 23.63
N ALA A 25 -1.60 11.97 23.38
CA ALA A 25 -1.95 12.71 22.17
C ALA A 25 -1.20 12.18 20.94
N GLU A 26 0.09 11.88 21.06
CA GLU A 26 0.86 11.23 19.99
C GLU A 26 0.35 9.82 19.71
N LYS A 27 0.01 9.05 20.74
CA LYS A 27 -0.56 7.71 20.59
C LYS A 27 -1.92 7.72 19.87
N THR A 28 -2.76 8.71 20.16
CA THR A 28 -4.07 8.86 19.50
C THR A 28 -3.98 9.49 18.11
N ALA A 29 -2.96 10.30 17.82
CA ALA A 29 -2.68 10.85 16.50
C ALA A 29 -2.08 9.80 15.54
N ALA A 30 -1.26 8.88 16.06
CA ALA A 30 -0.69 7.78 15.28
C ALA A 30 -1.73 6.70 14.90
N GLU A 31 -2.82 6.57 15.65
CA GLU A 31 -3.88 5.58 15.41
C GLU A 31 -5.00 6.06 14.48
N LYS A 32 -5.07 7.35 14.12
CA LYS A 32 -6.17 7.89 13.31
C LYS A 32 -5.66 8.59 12.05
N LEU A 33 -5.33 7.80 11.03
CA LEU A 33 -5.48 8.30 9.67
C LEU A 33 -6.96 8.69 9.48
N PRO A 34 -7.27 9.87 8.93
CA PRO A 34 -8.66 10.28 8.75
C PRO A 34 -9.36 9.30 7.83
N ALA A 35 -10.45 8.69 8.32
CA ALA A 35 -11.31 7.81 7.52
C ALA A 35 -11.65 8.48 6.19
N LEU A 36 -11.53 7.73 5.09
CA LEU A 36 -11.78 8.25 3.75
C LEU A 36 -13.17 8.90 3.66
N SER A 37 -13.25 10.06 3.01
CA SER A 37 -14.55 10.63 2.66
C SER A 37 -15.32 9.69 1.74
N LYS A 38 -16.66 9.80 1.71
CA LYS A 38 -17.51 8.98 0.82
C LYS A 38 -17.07 9.03 -0.64
N ASN A 39 -16.63 10.20 -1.12
CA ASN A 39 -16.15 10.36 -2.48
C ASN A 39 -14.81 9.66 -2.71
N GLN A 40 -13.85 9.82 -1.78
CA GLN A 40 -12.56 9.14 -1.87
C GLN A 40 -12.73 7.61 -1.83
N ARG A 41 -13.57 7.11 -0.92
CA ARG A 41 -13.90 5.68 -0.85
C ARG A 41 -14.47 5.16 -2.17
N SER A 42 -15.45 5.87 -2.75
CA SER A 42 -16.04 5.48 -4.04
C SER A 42 -15.01 5.48 -5.17
N GLN A 43 -14.10 6.46 -5.20
CA GLN A 43 -13.01 6.51 -6.17
C GLN A 43 -12.05 5.32 -6.01
N THR A 44 -11.67 4.99 -4.77
CA THR A 44 -10.83 3.83 -4.45
C THR A 44 -11.49 2.52 -4.86
N GLU A 45 -12.76 2.30 -4.50
CA GLU A 45 -13.53 1.11 -4.90
C GLU A 45 -13.64 0.98 -6.43
N ASN A 46 -13.83 2.10 -7.15
CA ASN A 46 -13.85 2.09 -8.60
C ASN A 46 -12.48 1.80 -9.22
N ARG A 47 -11.39 2.25 -8.58
CA ARG A 47 -10.03 1.91 -9.02
C ARG A 47 -9.73 0.42 -8.80
N ILE A 48 -10.10 -0.12 -7.63
CA ILE A 48 -9.98 -1.55 -7.30
C ILE A 48 -10.66 -2.40 -8.38
N LYS A 49 -11.92 -2.11 -8.74
CA LYS A 49 -12.63 -2.84 -9.81
C LYS A 49 -11.92 -2.80 -11.16
N LYS A 50 -11.30 -1.67 -11.50
CA LYS A 50 -10.53 -1.53 -12.74
C LYS A 50 -9.23 -2.35 -12.68
N LEU A 51 -8.54 -2.34 -11.54
CA LEU A 51 -7.35 -3.15 -11.31
C LEU A 51 -7.65 -4.64 -11.45
N GLU A 52 -8.74 -5.12 -10.87
CA GLU A 52 -9.17 -6.52 -10.97
C GLU A 52 -9.38 -6.95 -12.43
N SER A 53 -10.04 -6.11 -13.23
CA SER A 53 -10.22 -6.37 -14.67
C SER A 53 -8.89 -6.34 -15.42
N GLU A 54 -8.03 -5.36 -15.16
CA GLU A 54 -6.73 -5.21 -15.82
C GLU A 54 -5.80 -6.39 -15.51
N ILE A 55 -5.75 -6.81 -14.25
CA ILE A 55 -5.01 -7.99 -13.78
C ILE A 55 -5.50 -9.24 -14.50
N ALA A 56 -6.81 -9.51 -14.49
CA ALA A 56 -7.37 -10.69 -15.12
C ALA A 56 -7.08 -10.77 -16.63
N ASP A 57 -7.06 -9.63 -17.33
CA ASP A 57 -6.73 -9.59 -18.76
C ASP A 57 -5.23 -9.73 -19.02
N LEU A 58 -4.38 -9.19 -18.17
CA LEU A 58 -2.93 -9.39 -18.25
C LEU A 58 -2.53 -10.84 -17.91
N GLU A 59 -3.19 -11.48 -16.95
CA GLU A 59 -2.96 -12.89 -16.62
C GLU A 59 -3.30 -13.81 -17.79
N LYS A 60 -4.42 -13.56 -18.48
CA LYS A 60 -4.74 -14.26 -19.74
C LYS A 60 -3.67 -14.05 -20.81
N GLN A 61 -3.15 -12.82 -20.93
CA GLN A 61 -2.07 -12.52 -21.88
C GLN A 61 -0.77 -13.25 -21.49
N LEU A 62 -0.43 -13.30 -20.20
CA LEU A 62 0.76 -13.99 -19.70
C LEU A 62 0.72 -15.48 -20.04
N VAL A 63 -0.43 -16.15 -19.83
CA VAL A 63 -0.62 -17.56 -20.21
C VAL A 63 -0.49 -17.77 -21.73
N ARG A 64 -1.05 -16.86 -22.54
CA ARG A 64 -0.92 -16.92 -24.00
C ARG A 64 0.54 -16.80 -24.44
N LEU A 65 1.27 -15.81 -23.90
CA LEU A 65 2.69 -15.62 -24.20
C LEU A 65 3.52 -16.84 -23.78
N GLY A 66 3.26 -17.43 -22.60
CA GLY A 66 3.93 -18.66 -22.17
C GLY A 66 3.64 -19.86 -23.08
N THR A 67 2.43 -19.93 -23.64
CA THR A 67 2.06 -20.94 -24.64
C THR A 67 2.80 -20.70 -25.96
N GLU A 68 2.87 -19.45 -26.43
CA GLU A 68 3.62 -19.06 -27.63
C GLU A 68 5.11 -19.38 -27.50
N MET A 69 5.73 -19.16 -26.33
CA MET A 69 7.13 -19.54 -26.07
C MET A 69 7.39 -21.04 -26.20
N SER A 70 6.35 -21.86 -26.01
CA SER A 70 6.44 -23.32 -26.12
C SER A 70 6.12 -23.83 -27.54
N ASP A 71 5.66 -22.96 -28.45
CA ASP A 71 5.42 -23.34 -29.85
C ASP A 71 6.78 -23.55 -30.56
N PRO A 72 7.04 -24.74 -31.14
CA PRO A 72 8.28 -25.01 -31.88
C PRO A 72 8.60 -23.99 -32.98
N LYS A 73 7.59 -23.37 -33.60
CA LYS A 73 7.78 -22.34 -34.64
C LYS A 73 8.32 -21.03 -34.08
N ILE A 74 7.99 -20.72 -32.83
CA ILE A 74 8.48 -19.53 -32.12
C ILE A 74 9.82 -19.86 -31.46
N ALA A 75 9.92 -21.00 -30.78
CA ALA A 75 11.14 -21.44 -30.10
C ALA A 75 12.33 -21.64 -31.07
N GLY A 76 12.07 -22.01 -32.32
CA GLY A 76 13.09 -22.13 -33.36
C GLY A 76 13.51 -20.80 -34.01
N ASP A 77 12.84 -19.69 -33.70
CA ASP A 77 13.10 -18.35 -34.24
C ASP A 77 13.56 -17.44 -33.10
N PHE A 78 14.87 -17.17 -33.03
CA PHE A 78 15.49 -16.43 -31.93
C PHE A 78 14.87 -15.05 -31.71
N ASP A 79 14.61 -14.30 -32.79
CA ASP A 79 14.07 -12.94 -32.69
C ASP A 79 12.63 -12.96 -32.17
N LYS A 80 11.82 -13.90 -32.65
CA LYS A 80 10.45 -14.08 -32.13
C LYS A 80 10.45 -14.54 -30.68
N LEU A 81 11.26 -15.54 -30.34
CA LEU A 81 11.35 -16.06 -28.97
C LEU A 81 11.80 -14.96 -28.00
N ASN A 82 12.80 -14.16 -28.37
CA ASN A 82 13.26 -13.05 -27.55
C ASN A 82 12.16 -11.99 -27.38
N SER A 83 11.44 -11.63 -28.45
CA SER A 83 10.32 -10.69 -28.37
C SER A 83 9.20 -11.17 -27.44
N VAL A 84 8.78 -12.43 -27.57
CA VAL A 84 7.74 -13.02 -26.72
C VAL A 84 8.21 -13.10 -25.26
N THR A 85 9.47 -13.46 -25.03
CA THR A 85 10.07 -13.53 -23.68
C THR A 85 10.09 -12.16 -23.00
N LEU A 86 10.48 -11.11 -23.71
CA LEU A 86 10.47 -9.73 -23.19
C LEU A 86 9.04 -9.29 -22.83
N ARG A 87 8.08 -9.51 -23.72
CA ARG A 87 6.67 -9.19 -23.46
C ARG A 87 6.10 -9.99 -22.28
N HIS A 88 6.50 -11.25 -22.13
CA HIS A 88 6.11 -12.08 -20.99
C HIS A 88 6.65 -11.49 -19.68
N ALA A 89 7.93 -11.13 -19.63
CA ALA A 89 8.56 -10.51 -18.46
C ALA A 89 7.94 -9.14 -18.10
N GLU A 90 7.67 -8.30 -19.10
CA GLU A 90 6.99 -7.01 -18.91
C GLU A 90 5.56 -7.19 -18.36
N THR A 91 4.81 -8.15 -18.92
CA THR A 91 3.44 -8.47 -18.48
C THR A 91 3.44 -8.96 -17.03
N ASP A 92 4.35 -9.87 -16.67
CA ASP A 92 4.50 -10.37 -15.29
C ASP A 92 4.87 -9.24 -14.31
N SER A 93 5.81 -8.37 -14.68
CA SER A 93 6.19 -7.21 -13.86
C SER A 93 5.02 -6.23 -13.66
N LYS A 94 4.22 -6.02 -14.71
CA LYS A 94 3.02 -5.17 -14.64
C LYS A 94 1.97 -5.77 -13.72
N ILE A 95 1.69 -7.07 -13.83
CA ILE A 95 0.75 -7.78 -12.95
C ILE A 95 1.16 -7.61 -11.48
N LYS A 96 2.43 -7.85 -11.15
CA LYS A 96 2.95 -7.70 -9.78
C LYS A 96 2.74 -6.28 -9.23
N SER A 97 2.98 -5.27 -10.06
CA SER A 97 2.79 -3.86 -9.69
C SER A 97 1.32 -3.53 -9.45
N LEU A 98 0.40 -4.06 -10.28
CA LEU A 98 -1.04 -3.87 -10.12
C LEU A 98 -1.59 -4.57 -8.87
N TYR A 99 -1.10 -5.78 -8.55
CA TYR A 99 -1.43 -6.45 -7.30
C TYR A 99 -0.98 -5.65 -6.07
N ALA A 100 0.21 -5.06 -6.09
CA ALA A 100 0.69 -4.19 -5.01
C ALA A 100 -0.18 -2.92 -4.85
N GLU A 101 -0.61 -2.32 -5.96
CA GLU A 101 -1.56 -1.19 -5.93
C GLU A 101 -2.91 -1.63 -5.36
N TRP A 102 -3.44 -2.76 -5.81
CA TRP A 102 -4.72 -3.32 -5.34
C TRP A 102 -4.66 -3.58 -3.83
N ASP A 103 -3.61 -4.22 -3.32
CA ASP A 103 -3.41 -4.52 -1.90
C ASP A 103 -3.39 -3.24 -1.04
N THR A 104 -2.68 -2.22 -1.53
CA THR A 104 -2.62 -0.89 -0.90
C THR A 104 -4.00 -0.24 -0.83
N LEU A 105 -4.76 -0.27 -1.93
CA LEU A 105 -6.08 0.36 -2.00
C LEU A 105 -7.13 -0.38 -1.16
N THR A 106 -7.08 -1.71 -1.15
CA THR A 106 -7.95 -2.55 -0.29
C THR A 106 -7.67 -2.27 1.18
N SER A 107 -6.40 -2.21 1.58
CA SER A 107 -6.02 -1.83 2.95
C SER A 107 -6.55 -0.45 3.35
N GLN A 108 -6.61 0.52 2.43
CA GLN A 108 -7.12 1.86 2.72
C GLN A 108 -8.64 1.92 2.98
N ILE A 109 -9.42 0.99 2.41
CA ILE A 109 -10.89 0.97 2.59
C ILE A 109 -11.34 0.11 3.77
N GLU A 110 -10.46 -0.77 4.28
CA GLU A 110 -10.69 -1.63 5.44
C GLU A 110 -10.37 -0.94 6.79
N GLN A 111 -9.59 0.15 6.77
CA GLN A 111 -9.30 1.02 7.92
C GLN A 111 -10.45 1.99 8.24
#